data_AF-A0A1H6GLU3-F1
#
_entry.id   AF-A0A1H6GLU3-F1
#
_cell.length_a   1.000
_cell.length_b   1.000
_cell.length_c   1.000
_cell.angle_alpha   90.00
_cell.angle_beta   90.00
_cell.angle_gamma   90.00
#
_symmetry.space_group_name_H-M   'P 1'
#
loop_
_entity.id
_entity.type
_entity.pdbx_description
1 polymer ?
#
loop_
_entity_poly.entity_id
_entity_poly.type
_entity_poly.pdbx_seq_one_letter_code
_entity_poly.pdbx_strand_id
1 'polypeptide(L)'
;MSAANTAFSTPTSPRGACPSQSRPIDLVHLARQTMGDKTLENEVLMMFARNARRALQDMTGADAAGVAMTAHRLRGAASAVGAFGVSKAAEKLEADGADAAHLAALAACVVEAENFILKLCR
;
A
#
# COMPACT_ATOMS: atom_id res chain seq x y z
N MET A 1 24.93 -43.58 8.60
CA MET A 1 24.83 -42.64 7.46
C MET A 1 23.78 -41.59 7.82
N SER A 2 24.18 -40.32 7.75
CA SER A 2 23.53 -39.18 8.40
C SER A 2 22.25 -38.71 7.71
N ALA A 3 21.34 -38.21 8.55
CA ALA A 3 20.08 -37.56 8.21
C ALA A 3 20.27 -36.16 7.60
N ALA A 4 19.30 -35.72 6.78
CA ALA A 4 19.06 -34.31 6.51
C ALA A 4 17.57 -34.07 6.23
N ASN A 5 16.80 -33.88 7.30
CA ASN A 5 15.45 -33.33 7.26
C ASN A 5 15.57 -31.81 7.17
N THR A 6 15.51 -31.26 5.96
CA THR A 6 15.50 -29.81 5.74
C THR A 6 14.16 -29.23 6.16
N ALA A 7 14.10 -28.81 7.41
CA ALA A 7 13.09 -27.91 7.93
C ALA A 7 13.16 -26.57 7.17
N PHE A 8 12.13 -26.30 6.37
CA PHE A 8 11.90 -24.99 5.78
C PHE A 8 11.38 -24.06 6.87
N SER A 9 12.30 -23.35 7.54
CA SER A 9 11.94 -22.29 8.48
C SER A 9 11.44 -21.09 7.69
N THR A 10 10.12 -20.92 7.64
CA THR A 10 9.50 -19.64 7.31
C THR A 10 9.90 -18.62 8.38
N PRO A 11 10.52 -17.48 8.04
CA PRO A 11 10.68 -16.42 9.00
C PRO A 11 9.30 -15.85 9.34
N THR A 12 8.79 -16.22 10.52
CA THR A 12 7.72 -15.48 11.19
C THR A 12 8.27 -14.07 11.45
N SER A 13 7.60 -13.05 10.93
CA SER A 13 7.82 -11.68 11.40
C SER A 13 6.64 -11.29 12.27
N PRO A 14 6.83 -11.07 13.58
CA PRO A 14 5.77 -10.60 14.45
C PRO A 14 5.70 -9.08 14.32
N ARG A 15 4.54 -8.54 13.93
CA ARG A 15 4.16 -7.19 14.32
C ARG A 15 2.71 -7.18 14.74
N GLY A 16 2.52 -7.21 16.06
CA GLY A 16 1.27 -6.82 16.67
C GLY A 16 0.97 -5.37 16.29
N ALA A 17 -0.17 -5.17 15.65
CA ALA A 17 -0.88 -3.91 15.62
C ALA A 17 -2.36 -4.26 15.84
N CYS A 18 -3.01 -3.51 16.70
CA CYS A 18 -4.42 -3.67 17.04
C CYS A 18 -5.26 -3.87 15.76
N PRO A 19 -6.22 -4.81 15.71
CA PRO A 19 -6.96 -5.14 14.48
C PRO A 19 -7.77 -3.95 13.91
N SER A 20 -7.95 -2.87 14.69
CA SER A 20 -8.54 -1.59 14.26
C SER A 20 -7.53 -0.58 13.71
N GLN A 21 -6.26 -0.63 14.12
CA GLN A 21 -5.14 0.18 13.60
C GLN A 21 -4.42 -0.50 12.42
N SER A 22 -4.81 -1.75 12.11
CA SER A 22 -4.19 -2.63 11.11
C SER A 22 -4.99 -2.71 9.80
N ARG A 23 -5.99 -1.85 9.60
CA ARG A 23 -6.73 -1.82 8.33
C ARG A 23 -5.95 -0.98 7.32
N PRO A 24 -5.58 -1.54 6.15
CA PRO A 24 -4.81 -0.79 5.15
C PRO A 24 -5.60 0.37 4.55
N ILE A 25 -6.93 0.40 4.72
CA ILE A 25 -7.83 1.47 4.28
C ILE A 25 -8.82 1.82 5.39
N ASP A 26 -8.95 3.11 5.69
CA ASP A 26 -9.95 3.67 6.58
C ASP A 26 -11.29 3.88 5.85
N LEU A 27 -12.22 2.95 6.06
CA LEU A 27 -13.56 3.02 5.47
C LEU A 27 -14.42 4.15 6.04
N VAL A 28 -14.15 4.64 7.24
CA VAL A 28 -14.86 5.80 7.81
C VAL A 28 -14.41 7.07 7.10
N HIS A 29 -13.11 7.20 6.82
CA HIS A 29 -12.59 8.28 5.99
C HIS A 29 -13.22 8.25 4.60
N LEU A 30 -13.24 7.08 3.96
CA LEU A 30 -13.79 6.91 2.63
C LEU A 30 -15.27 7.28 2.57
N ALA A 31 -16.09 6.77 3.49
CA ALA A 31 -17.51 7.07 3.56
C ALA A 31 -17.80 8.57 3.75
N ARG A 32 -16.91 9.31 4.44
CA ARG A 32 -17.04 10.77 4.57
C ARG A 32 -16.75 11.50 3.26
N GLN A 33 -15.83 11.00 2.42
CA GLN A 33 -15.56 11.58 1.11
C GLN A 33 -16.65 11.27 0.08
N THR A 34 -17.27 10.10 0.16
CA THR A 34 -18.28 9.63 -0.80
C THR A 34 -19.72 9.89 -0.33
N MET A 35 -19.90 10.62 0.76
CA MET A 35 -21.21 10.85 1.40
C MET A 35 -21.98 9.56 1.74
N GLY A 36 -21.25 8.45 1.95
CA GLY A 36 -21.80 7.13 2.25
C GLY A 36 -22.32 6.35 1.04
N ASP A 37 -22.07 6.80 -0.18
CA ASP A 37 -22.43 6.06 -1.39
C ASP A 37 -21.44 4.90 -1.63
N LYS A 38 -21.89 3.69 -1.33
CA LYS A 38 -21.13 2.44 -1.49
C LYS A 38 -20.69 2.16 -2.94
N THR A 39 -21.44 2.64 -3.93
CA THR A 39 -21.07 2.45 -5.35
C THR A 39 -19.86 3.30 -5.68
N LEU A 40 -19.89 4.57 -5.25
CA LEU A 40 -18.79 5.50 -5.40
C LEU A 40 -17.57 5.07 -4.59
N GLU A 41 -17.76 4.56 -3.37
CA GLU A 41 -16.68 4.00 -2.55
C GLU A 41 -15.92 2.89 -3.30
N ASN A 42 -16.65 1.93 -3.88
CA ASN A 42 -16.05 0.85 -4.65
C ASN A 42 -15.35 1.35 -5.92
N GLU A 43 -15.95 2.30 -6.64
CA GLU A 43 -15.34 2.88 -7.84
C GLU A 43 -14.00 3.57 -7.52
N VAL A 44 -13.99 4.39 -6.45
CA VAL A 44 -12.79 5.09 -5.98
C VAL A 44 -11.73 4.10 -5.51
N LEU A 45 -12.10 3.06 -4.77
CA LEU A 45 -11.17 2.01 -4.33
C LEU A 45 -10.54 1.27 -5.51
N MET A 46 -11.34 0.87 -6.49
CA MET A 46 -10.86 0.17 -7.70
C MET A 46 -9.97 1.08 -8.57
N MET A 47 -10.30 2.37 -8.67
CA MET A 47 -9.45 3.36 -9.33
C MET A 47 -8.12 3.53 -8.60
N PHE A 48 -8.14 3.65 -7.27
CA PHE A 48 -6.94 3.76 -6.45
C PHE A 48 -6.03 2.54 -6.60
N ALA A 49 -6.56 1.32 -6.53
CA ALA A 49 -5.79 0.09 -6.71
C ALA A 49 -5.03 0.09 -8.05
N ARG A 50 -5.72 0.42 -9.15
CA ARG A 50 -5.08 0.51 -10.48
C ARG A 50 -3.99 1.58 -10.53
N ASN A 51 -4.26 2.75 -9.95
CA ASN A 51 -3.29 3.85 -9.92
C ASN A 51 -2.06 3.51 -9.08
N ALA A 52 -2.25 2.85 -7.94
CA ALA A 52 -1.17 2.44 -7.04
C ALA A 52 -0.25 1.41 -7.71
N ARG A 53 -0.82 0.43 -8.40
CA ARG A 53 -0.05 -0.55 -9.18
C ARG A 53 0.79 0.11 -10.26
N ARG A 54 0.18 1.04 -11.01
CA ARG A 54 0.87 1.78 -12.07
C ARG A 54 1.99 2.65 -11.52
N ALA A 55 1.76 3.30 -10.38
CA ALA A 55 2.79 4.09 -9.71
C ALA A 55 4.03 3.26 -9.34
N LEU A 56 3.86 2.03 -8.83
CA LEU A 56 5.00 1.14 -8.56
C LEU A 56 5.76 0.75 -9.83
N GLN A 57 5.05 0.52 -10.93
CA GLN A 57 5.67 0.23 -12.22
C GLN A 57 6.44 1.43 -12.76
N ASP A 58 5.86 2.63 -12.68
CA ASP A 58 6.50 3.87 -13.13
C ASP A 58 7.75 4.21 -12.30
N MET A 59 7.77 3.84 -11.02
CA MET A 59 8.98 3.97 -10.18
C MET A 59 10.08 2.97 -10.58
N THR A 60 9.75 1.88 -11.27
CA THR A 60 10.71 0.85 -11.66
C THR A 60 11.52 1.36 -12.86
N GLY A 61 12.76 1.79 -12.61
CA GLY A 61 13.65 2.33 -13.64
C GLY A 61 13.56 3.85 -13.83
N ALA A 62 12.76 4.54 -13.01
CA ALA A 62 12.82 6.00 -12.91
C ALA A 62 14.08 6.46 -12.16
N ASP A 63 14.48 7.70 -12.40
CA ASP A 63 15.48 8.39 -11.59
C ASP A 63 14.89 8.83 -10.25
N ALA A 64 15.75 9.28 -9.32
CA ALA A 64 15.32 9.67 -7.98
C ALA A 64 14.23 10.77 -8.01
N ALA A 65 14.30 11.70 -8.98
CA ALA A 65 13.30 12.75 -9.15
C ALA A 65 11.95 12.19 -9.64
N GLY A 66 11.96 11.27 -10.62
CA GLY A 66 10.77 10.58 -11.09
C GLY A 66 10.11 9.73 -10.02
N VAL A 67 10.90 9.03 -9.19
CA VAL A 67 10.40 8.26 -8.05
C VAL A 67 9.73 9.18 -7.03
N ALA A 68 10.38 10.26 -6.62
CA ALA A 68 9.82 11.22 -5.66
C ALA A 68 8.52 11.86 -6.17
N MET A 69 8.47 12.26 -7.45
CA MET A 69 7.26 12.82 -8.05
C MET A 69 6.10 11.81 -8.10
N THR A 70 6.40 10.54 -8.41
CA THR A 70 5.39 9.48 -8.45
C THR A 70 4.89 9.15 -7.04
N ALA A 71 5.79 9.14 -6.07
CA ALA A 71 5.47 8.94 -4.66
C ALA A 71 4.57 10.05 -4.14
N HIS A 72 4.86 11.31 -4.48
CA HIS A 72 4.04 12.48 -4.14
C HIS A 72 2.59 12.35 -4.62
N ARG A 73 2.41 11.94 -5.87
CA ARG A 73 1.08 11.71 -6.43
C ARG A 73 0.36 10.56 -5.74
N LEU A 74 1.07 9.45 -5.49
CA LEU A 74 0.51 8.29 -4.81
C LEU A 74 0.11 8.61 -3.37
N ARG A 75 0.90 9.41 -2.66
CA ARG A 75 0.60 9.91 -1.31
C ARG A 75 -0.69 10.72 -1.28
N GLY A 76 -0.89 11.61 -2.25
CA GLY A 76 -2.12 12.40 -2.38
C GLY A 76 -3.35 11.51 -2.61
N ALA A 77 -3.25 10.57 -3.54
CA ALA A 77 -4.33 9.62 -3.82
C ALA A 77 -4.64 8.71 -2.62
N ALA A 78 -3.60 8.20 -1.96
CA ALA A 78 -3.75 7.34 -0.79
C ALA A 78 -4.40 8.06 0.39
N SER A 79 -4.03 9.32 0.62
CA SER A 79 -4.64 10.16 1.66
C SER A 79 -6.12 10.43 1.40
N ALA A 80 -6.51 10.60 0.13
CA ALA A 80 -7.91 10.82 -0.23
C ALA A 80 -8.77 9.57 0.02
N VAL A 81 -8.28 8.38 -0.29
CA VAL A 81 -9.04 7.13 -0.12
C VAL A 81 -8.99 6.60 1.32
N GLY A 82 -8.17 7.19 2.20
CA GLY A 82 -7.96 6.72 3.56
C GLY A 82 -6.93 5.57 3.67
N ALA A 83 -6.12 5.34 2.63
CA ALA A 83 -5.03 4.38 2.61
C ALA A 83 -3.76 4.96 3.30
N PHE A 84 -3.87 5.31 4.58
CA PHE A 84 -2.83 6.04 5.31
C PHE A 84 -1.49 5.28 5.40
N GLY A 85 -1.51 3.94 5.39
CA GLY A 85 -0.29 3.13 5.35
C GLY A 85 0.54 3.39 4.08
N VAL A 86 -0.14 3.42 2.92
CA VAL A 86 0.49 3.74 1.62
C VAL A 86 0.96 5.20 1.62
N SER A 87 0.13 6.12 2.11
CA SER A 87 0.49 7.55 2.19
C SER A 87 1.77 7.78 2.99
N LYS A 88 1.89 7.15 4.16
CA LYS A 88 3.07 7.26 5.03
C LYS A 88 4.32 6.63 4.41
N ALA A 89 4.18 5.50 3.71
CA ALA A 89 5.30 4.87 3.02
C ALA A 89 5.79 5.72 1.84
N ALA A 90 4.88 6.34 1.09
CA ALA A 90 5.21 7.25 0.00
C ALA A 90 5.91 8.52 0.51
N GLU A 91 5.43 9.08 1.63
CA GLU A 91 6.07 10.23 2.28
C GLU A 91 7.52 9.95 2.70
N LYS A 92 7.80 8.76 3.24
CA LYS A 92 9.18 8.36 3.57
C LYS A 92 10.04 8.21 2.33
N LEU A 93 9.49 7.64 1.26
CA LEU A 93 10.18 7.51 -0.03
C LEU A 93 10.50 8.89 -0.64
N GLU A 94 9.62 9.88 -0.48
CA GLU A 94 9.87 11.28 -0.87
C GLU A 94 10.96 11.94 -0.01
N ALA A 95 10.94 11.72 1.31
CA ALA A 95 11.82 12.40 2.26
C ALA A 95 13.24 11.80 2.33
N ASP A 96 13.34 10.47 2.39
CA ASP A 96 14.60 9.75 2.56
C ASP A 96 15.24 9.37 1.21
N GLY A 97 14.51 9.57 0.11
CA GLY A 97 14.95 9.27 -1.26
C GLY A 97 14.64 7.85 -1.72
N ALA A 98 14.94 7.58 -2.99
CA ALA A 98 14.62 6.33 -3.70
C ALA A 98 15.49 5.13 -3.27
N ASP A 99 15.48 4.81 -1.97
CA ASP A 99 16.11 3.60 -1.43
C ASP A 99 15.23 2.37 -1.71
N ALA A 100 15.88 1.25 -2.02
CA ALA A 100 15.25 -0.03 -2.26
C ALA A 100 14.40 -0.48 -1.06
N ALA A 101 14.82 -0.16 0.18
CA ALA A 101 14.05 -0.46 1.38
C ALA A 101 12.72 0.31 1.43
N HIS A 102 12.73 1.59 1.06
CA HIS A 102 11.54 2.43 1.02
C HIS A 102 10.58 2.01 -0.11
N LEU A 103 11.13 1.68 -1.28
CA LEU A 103 10.35 1.14 -2.39
C LEU A 103 9.69 -0.19 -2.02
N ALA A 104 10.42 -1.10 -1.38
CA ALA A 104 9.88 -2.38 -0.92
C ALA A 104 8.78 -2.20 0.14
N ALA A 105 8.96 -1.27 1.09
CA ALA A 105 7.95 -0.94 2.09
C ALA A 105 6.68 -0.36 1.46
N LEU A 106 6.84 0.56 0.49
CA LEU A 106 5.71 1.11 -0.27
C LEU A 106 4.97 0.02 -1.05
N ALA A 107 5.69 -0.85 -1.74
CA ALA A 107 5.12 -1.96 -2.49
C ALA A 107 4.32 -2.91 -1.59
N ALA A 108 4.84 -3.25 -0.40
CA ALA A 108 4.12 -4.06 0.58
C ALA A 108 2.81 -3.42 1.02
N CYS A 109 2.83 -2.12 1.36
CA CYS A 109 1.61 -1.40 1.74
C CYS A 109 0.58 -1.33 0.61
N VAL A 110 1.01 -1.16 -0.64
CA VAL A 110 0.12 -1.16 -1.82
C VAL A 110 -0.53 -2.54 -1.99
N VAL A 111 0.24 -3.62 -1.89
CA VAL A 111 -0.29 -4.99 -2.00
C VAL A 111 -1.29 -5.30 -0.88
N GLU A 112 -1.03 -4.86 0.35
CA GLU A 112 -1.99 -4.99 1.46
C GLU A 112 -3.29 -4.23 1.18
N ALA A 113 -3.21 -3.00 0.66
CA ALA A 113 -4.38 -2.21 0.29
C ALA A 113 -5.17 -2.85 -0.86
N GLU A 114 -4.51 -3.31 -1.92
CA GLU A 114 -5.15 -4.02 -3.04
C GLU A 114 -5.87 -5.29 -2.58
N ASN A 115 -5.21 -6.12 -1.76
CA ASN A 115 -5.81 -7.33 -1.21
C ASN A 115 -7.02 -7.04 -0.33
N PHE A 116 -7.02 -5.91 0.38
CA PHE A 116 -8.17 -5.48 1.18
C PHE A 116 -9.33 -5.02 0.29
N ILE A 117 -9.05 -4.23 -0.76
CA ILE A 117 -10.04 -3.80 -1.75
C ILE A 117 -10.69 -5.01 -2.43
N LEU A 118 -9.89 -5.98 -2.88
CA LEU A 118 -10.38 -7.20 -3.51
C LEU A 118 -11.29 -8.03 -2.60
N LYS A 119 -11.09 -7.97 -1.28
CA LYS A 119 -11.96 -8.64 -0.30
C LYS A 119 -13.27 -7.88 -0.06
N LEU A 120 -13.31 -6.57 -0.29
CA LEU A 120 -14.52 -5.74 -0.13
C LEU A 120 -15.42 -5.79 -1.36
N CYS A 121 -14.85 -5.89 -2.55
CA CYS A 121 -15.60 -5.92 -3.82
C CYS A 121 -16.10 -7.34 -4.20
N ARG A 122 -16.05 -8.30 -3.28
CA ARG A 122 -16.46 -9.70 -3.49
C ARG A 122 -17.80 -9.98 -2.82
#